data_AF-A0A8H6H4K8-F1
#
_entry.id   AF-A0A8H6H4K8-F1
#
_cell.length_a   1.000
_cell.length_b   1.000
_cell.length_c   1.000
_cell.angle_alpha   90.00
_cell.angle_beta   90.00
_cell.angle_gamma   90.00
#
_symmetry.space_group_name_H-M   'P 1'
#
loop_
_entity.id
_entity.type
_entity.pdbx_description
1 polymer ?
#
loop_
_entity_poly.entity_id
_entity_poly.type
_entity_poly.pdbx_seq_one_letter_code
_entity_poly.pdbx_strand_id
1 'polypeptide(L)'
;MRVRQLIKRFDSPKIDPKGGLGALTKTFSTAISKTWTCTKDYERRVRQPVREGLDRKVVIIDNEFDPITHELYETAIIDRVSGETLLNTLIAHTEETKSAVPSRRTQGEKVEIISHLWKKKVYGRSRGLALLDVHQVAKRLQESSITPKTIFLAWHVSCADLQILRGFLAKGGYRNILPKDRNCFPLIPLFRENVPKGCFPLRLEIVYPVMFPRSDLCGHNHRALVDCKQARNICNGLDDFCEPVESRGKEWQPAKFVKEAQRCIVDYLA
;
A
#
# COMPACT_ATOMS: atom_id res chain seq x y z
N MET A 1 -17.29 8.88 -16.46
CA MET A 1 -16.65 9.73 -15.42
C MET A 1 -15.74 10.74 -16.13
N ARG A 2 -15.91 12.06 -15.95
CA ARG A 2 -15.22 13.07 -16.78
C ARG A 2 -13.73 13.14 -16.39
N VAL A 3 -12.82 13.08 -17.38
CA VAL A 3 -11.34 13.14 -17.24
C VAL A 3 -10.83 14.27 -16.30
N ARG A 4 -11.59 15.37 -16.15
CA ARG A 4 -11.29 16.44 -15.18
C ARG A 4 -11.36 16.01 -13.70
N GLN A 5 -12.18 15.01 -13.34
CA GLN A 5 -12.22 14.44 -11.99
C GLN A 5 -11.03 13.50 -11.73
N LEU A 6 -10.50 12.86 -12.78
CA LEU A 6 -9.28 12.07 -12.73
C LEU A 6 -8.08 13.01 -12.47
N ILE A 7 -7.89 14.05 -13.28
CA ILE A 7 -6.79 15.04 -13.13
C ILE A 7 -6.81 15.73 -11.75
N LYS A 8 -7.98 16.08 -11.21
CA LYS A 8 -8.11 16.67 -9.85
C LYS A 8 -7.73 15.71 -8.70
N ARG A 9 -7.62 14.40 -8.95
CA ARG A 9 -7.05 13.44 -7.98
C ARG A 9 -5.52 13.35 -8.09
N PHE A 10 -4.92 13.86 -9.18
CA PHE A 10 -3.54 13.53 -9.59
C PHE A 10 -2.52 14.65 -9.43
N ASP A 11 -2.93 15.91 -9.47
CA ASP A 11 -2.30 16.87 -8.58
C ASP A 11 -2.84 16.54 -7.21
N SER A 12 -1.97 16.33 -6.21
CA SER A 12 -2.44 16.35 -4.82
C SER A 12 -3.37 17.55 -4.71
N PRO A 13 -4.67 17.36 -4.44
CA PRO A 13 -5.30 18.43 -3.70
C PRO A 13 -4.39 18.53 -2.47
N LYS A 14 -3.83 19.71 -2.24
CA LYS A 14 -3.65 20.14 -0.86
C LYS A 14 -5.03 19.97 -0.25
N ILE A 15 -5.33 18.76 0.20
CA ILE A 15 -6.43 18.52 1.10
C ILE A 15 -5.88 19.21 2.32
N ASP A 16 -6.18 20.51 2.41
CA ASP A 16 -6.38 21.15 3.69
C ASP A 16 -7.51 20.33 4.30
N PRO A 17 -7.21 19.35 5.17
CA PRO A 17 -8.29 18.67 5.87
C PRO A 17 -9.01 19.81 6.56
N LYS A 18 -10.33 19.93 6.44
CA LYS A 18 -11.06 20.94 7.22
C LYS A 18 -10.69 20.70 8.70
N GLY A 19 -9.74 21.48 9.25
CA GLY A 19 -9.14 21.29 10.58
C GLY A 19 -7.64 20.91 10.68
N GLY A 20 -6.87 20.76 9.58
CA GLY A 20 -5.44 20.44 9.64
C GLY A 20 -5.11 19.05 10.22
N LEU A 21 -3.81 18.67 10.24
CA LEU A 21 -3.34 17.38 10.76
C LEU A 21 -3.70 17.18 12.25
N GLY A 22 -3.80 18.26 13.03
CA GLY A 22 -4.21 18.24 14.44
C GLY A 22 -5.65 17.74 14.66
N ALA A 23 -6.61 18.24 13.88
CA ALA A 23 -8.00 17.77 13.98
C ALA A 23 -8.15 16.31 13.53
N LEU A 24 -7.41 15.90 12.50
CA LEU A 24 -7.35 14.50 12.08
C LEU A 24 -6.78 13.61 13.19
N THR A 25 -5.68 14.03 13.81
CA THR A 25 -5.05 13.29 14.92
C THR A 25 -6.01 13.14 16.09
N LYS A 26 -6.74 14.20 16.47
CA LYS A 26 -7.77 14.13 17.51
C LYS A 26 -8.90 13.17 17.13
N THR A 27 -9.39 13.26 15.89
CA THR A 27 -10.47 12.40 15.38
C THR A 27 -10.07 10.92 15.42
N PHE A 28 -8.84 10.63 14.96
CA PHE A 28 -8.27 9.29 15.00
C PHE A 28 -8.06 8.79 16.44
N SER A 29 -7.55 9.66 17.32
CA SER A 29 -7.36 9.35 18.75
C SER A 29 -8.67 8.98 19.45
N THR A 30 -9.77 9.66 19.11
CA THR A 30 -11.11 9.29 19.60
C THR A 30 -11.57 7.96 19.01
N ALA A 31 -11.32 7.71 17.72
CA ALA A 31 -11.72 6.45 17.08
C ALA A 31 -11.00 5.25 17.71
N ILE A 32 -9.70 5.36 17.99
CA ILE A 32 -8.90 4.30 18.59
C ILE A 32 -9.04 4.21 20.12
N SER A 33 -9.85 5.06 20.76
CA SER A 33 -10.13 4.95 22.21
C SER A 33 -11.10 3.81 22.56
N LYS A 34 -11.53 3.06 21.56
CA LYS A 34 -12.43 1.90 21.67
C LYS A 34 -11.81 0.72 20.94
N THR A 35 -12.22 -0.49 21.30
CA THR A 35 -11.88 -1.70 20.55
C THR A 35 -12.49 -1.65 19.16
N TRP A 36 -11.64 -1.76 18.14
CA TRP A 36 -12.08 -1.85 16.76
C TRP A 36 -12.60 -3.24 16.47
N THR A 37 -13.47 -3.33 15.48
CA THR A 37 -13.97 -4.60 14.99
C THR A 37 -13.38 -4.90 13.62
N CYS A 38 -13.02 -6.16 13.44
CA CYS A 38 -12.50 -6.70 12.20
C CYS A 38 -13.45 -7.82 11.73
N THR A 39 -13.49 -8.13 10.43
CA THR A 39 -14.36 -9.23 9.95
C THR A 39 -13.84 -10.58 10.47
N LYS A 40 -14.75 -11.54 10.71
CA LYS A 40 -14.36 -12.91 11.12
C LYS A 40 -13.43 -13.58 10.11
N ASP A 41 -13.53 -13.21 8.83
CA ASP A 41 -12.66 -13.75 7.79
C ASP A 41 -11.24 -13.18 7.88
N TYR A 42 -11.10 -11.87 8.11
CA TYR A 42 -9.79 -11.25 8.36
C TYR A 42 -9.15 -11.80 9.63
N GLU A 43 -9.94 -11.97 10.70
CA GLU A 43 -9.46 -12.60 11.94
C GLU A 43 -8.85 -13.98 11.69
N ARG A 44 -9.64 -14.90 11.14
CA ARG A 44 -9.26 -16.30 10.95
C ARG A 44 -8.12 -16.50 9.94
N ARG A 45 -8.01 -15.62 8.92
CA ARG A 45 -7.11 -15.84 7.78
C ARG A 45 -5.87 -14.97 7.80
N VAL A 46 -5.89 -13.88 8.56
CA VAL A 46 -4.78 -12.92 8.65
C VAL A 46 -4.31 -12.80 10.10
N ARG A 47 -5.13 -12.29 11.02
CA ARG A 47 -4.69 -11.97 12.39
C ARG A 47 -4.25 -13.19 13.17
N GLN A 48 -5.08 -14.23 13.22
CA GLN A 48 -4.80 -15.46 13.96
C GLN A 48 -3.54 -16.17 13.42
N PRO A 49 -3.41 -16.43 12.10
CA PRO A 49 -2.18 -17.03 11.56
C PRO A 49 -0.91 -16.24 11.84
N VAL A 50 -0.97 -14.90 11.76
CA VAL A 50 0.18 -14.04 12.06
C VAL A 50 0.54 -14.11 13.55
N ARG A 51 -0.44 -14.09 14.44
CA ARG A 51 -0.25 -14.17 15.90
C ARG A 51 0.30 -15.51 16.35
N GLU A 52 -0.23 -16.59 15.80
CA GLU A 52 0.15 -17.97 16.13
C GLU A 52 1.43 -18.44 15.41
N GLY A 53 1.98 -17.63 14.50
CA GLY A 53 3.15 -18.00 13.71
C GLY A 53 2.89 -19.17 12.76
N LEU A 54 1.66 -19.32 12.27
CA LEU A 54 1.30 -20.39 11.34
C LEU A 54 2.04 -20.22 10.01
N ASP A 55 2.39 -21.34 9.38
CA ASP A 55 3.00 -21.38 8.05
C ASP A 55 2.00 -21.01 6.94
N ARG A 56 1.61 -19.73 6.93
CA ARG A 56 0.78 -19.11 5.89
C ARG A 56 1.42 -17.79 5.50
N LYS A 57 1.88 -17.72 4.26
CA LYS A 57 2.45 -16.50 3.72
C LYS A 57 1.38 -15.41 3.55
N VAL A 58 1.54 -14.32 4.30
CA VAL A 58 0.74 -13.10 4.20
C VAL A 58 1.66 -11.99 3.72
N VAL A 59 1.28 -11.27 2.67
CA VAL A 59 2.12 -10.24 2.06
C VAL A 59 1.35 -8.94 1.86
N ILE A 60 2.05 -7.81 1.87
CA ILE A 60 1.53 -6.51 1.43
C ILE A 60 1.92 -6.30 -0.02
N ILE A 61 1.00 -5.81 -0.85
CA ILE A 61 1.26 -5.42 -2.24
C ILE A 61 0.90 -3.95 -2.46
N ASP A 62 1.67 -3.29 -3.31
CA ASP A 62 1.36 -1.99 -3.88
C ASP A 62 1.95 -1.88 -5.29
N ASN A 63 1.29 -1.14 -6.18
CA ASN A 63 1.70 -0.96 -7.56
C ASN A 63 1.62 0.51 -7.97
N GLU A 64 2.57 0.95 -8.79
CA GLU A 64 2.40 2.15 -9.61
C GLU A 64 1.98 1.72 -11.01
N PHE A 65 0.89 2.29 -11.51
CA PHE A 65 0.32 1.91 -12.80
C PHE A 65 -0.37 3.08 -13.48
N ASP A 66 -0.65 2.92 -14.76
CA ASP A 66 -1.42 3.88 -15.53
C ASP A 66 -2.89 3.90 -15.06
N PRO A 67 -3.42 5.04 -14.58
CA PRO A 67 -4.78 5.08 -14.04
C PRO A 67 -5.89 4.89 -15.08
N ILE A 68 -5.55 4.88 -16.38
CA ILE A 68 -6.51 4.74 -17.48
C ILE A 68 -6.35 3.37 -18.14
N THR A 69 -5.12 2.98 -18.48
CA THR A 69 -4.85 1.71 -19.18
C THR A 69 -4.58 0.55 -18.23
N HIS A 70 -4.36 0.84 -16.94
CA HIS A 70 -3.90 -0.10 -15.92
C HIS A 70 -2.58 -0.80 -16.29
N GLU A 71 -1.78 -0.18 -17.16
CA GLU A 71 -0.44 -0.65 -17.47
C GLU A 71 0.47 -0.52 -16.23
N LEU A 72 1.03 -1.64 -15.78
CA LEU A 72 1.85 -1.72 -14.56
C LEU A 72 3.25 -1.16 -14.80
N TYR A 73 3.69 -0.19 -14.00
CA TYR A 73 4.99 0.46 -14.14
C TYR A 73 5.98 0.10 -13.02
N GLU A 74 5.50 -0.06 -11.78
CA GLU A 74 6.27 -0.48 -10.62
C GLU A 74 5.42 -1.45 -9.79
N THR A 75 6.06 -2.45 -9.18
CA THR A 75 5.39 -3.33 -8.21
C THR A 75 6.31 -3.60 -7.04
N ALA A 76 5.74 -3.61 -5.84
CA ALA A 76 6.40 -4.05 -4.64
C ALA A 76 5.54 -5.04 -3.86
N ILE A 77 6.21 -6.02 -3.26
CA ILE A 77 5.61 -7.00 -2.37
C ILE A 77 6.56 -7.18 -1.20
N ILE A 78 6.04 -7.03 0.02
CA ILE A 78 6.79 -7.29 1.24
C ILE A 78 6.07 -8.35 2.08
N ASP A 79 6.86 -9.16 2.78
CA ASP A 79 6.33 -10.07 3.77
C ASP A 79 5.70 -9.30 4.93
N ARG A 80 4.49 -9.70 5.33
CA ARG A 80 3.74 -9.00 6.38
C ARG A 80 4.45 -9.10 7.73
N VAL A 81 4.99 -10.27 8.07
CA VAL A 81 5.50 -10.56 9.41
C VAL A 81 6.91 -10.01 9.56
N SER A 82 7.85 -10.46 8.73
CA SER A 82 9.26 -10.08 8.78
C SER A 82 9.52 -8.66 8.25
N GLY A 83 8.66 -8.16 7.34
CA GLY A 83 8.92 -6.91 6.62
C GLY A 83 9.96 -7.06 5.50
N GLU A 84 10.42 -8.29 5.21
CA GLU A 84 11.34 -8.57 4.12
C GLU A 84 10.75 -8.14 2.77
N THR A 85 11.59 -7.54 1.92
CA THR A 85 11.19 -7.19 0.55
C THR A 85 11.31 -8.41 -0.36
N LEU A 86 10.17 -8.95 -0.81
CA LEU A 86 10.10 -10.13 -1.67
C LEU A 86 10.23 -9.74 -3.15
N LEU A 87 9.62 -8.61 -3.52
CA LEU A 87 9.70 -8.03 -4.85
C LEU A 87 9.70 -6.51 -4.74
N ASN A 88 10.55 -5.84 -5.50
CA ASN A 88 10.55 -4.40 -5.65
C ASN A 88 11.24 -4.05 -6.97
N THR A 89 10.47 -3.66 -7.98
CA THR A 89 10.98 -3.54 -9.35
C THR A 89 10.17 -2.56 -10.18
N LEU A 90 10.84 -1.93 -11.14
CA LEU A 90 10.19 -1.36 -12.31
C LEU A 90 9.86 -2.46 -13.31
N ILE A 91 8.87 -2.23 -14.17
CA ILE A 91 8.41 -3.18 -15.17
C ILE A 91 9.00 -2.88 -16.54
N ALA A 92 9.71 -3.85 -17.13
CA ALA A 92 10.10 -3.81 -18.53
C ALA A 92 8.89 -4.23 -19.39
N HIS A 93 8.43 -3.34 -20.27
CA HIS A 93 7.36 -3.66 -21.21
C HIS A 93 7.93 -4.21 -22.53
N THR A 94 7.82 -5.52 -22.72
CA THR A 94 8.06 -6.24 -23.97
C THR A 94 6.87 -6.13 -24.91
N GLU A 95 7.01 -6.55 -26.17
CA GLU A 95 5.88 -6.58 -27.13
C GLU A 95 4.71 -7.43 -26.61
N GLU A 96 4.94 -8.51 -25.84
CA GLU A 96 3.85 -9.33 -25.29
C GLU A 96 3.10 -8.62 -24.14
N THR A 97 3.77 -7.72 -23.43
CA THR A 97 3.28 -7.17 -22.16
C THR A 97 2.81 -5.73 -22.25
N LYS A 98 3.16 -5.01 -23.32
CA LYS A 98 2.63 -3.69 -23.65
C LYS A 98 1.11 -3.73 -23.68
N SER A 99 0.47 -2.72 -23.10
CA SER A 99 -0.97 -2.55 -23.30
C SER A 99 -1.23 -2.16 -24.76
N ALA A 100 -2.26 -2.76 -25.37
CA ALA A 100 -2.67 -2.37 -26.72
C ALA A 100 -2.95 -0.87 -26.73
N VAL A 101 -2.33 -0.15 -27.68
CA VAL A 101 -2.58 1.28 -27.84
C VAL A 101 -4.08 1.44 -28.09
N PRO A 102 -4.81 2.15 -27.21
CA PRO A 102 -6.22 2.42 -27.41
C PRO A 102 -6.42 3.01 -28.81
N SER A 103 -7.38 2.49 -29.58
CA SER A 103 -7.58 2.99 -30.94
C SER A 103 -7.85 4.51 -30.90
N ARG A 104 -7.21 5.29 -31.80
CA ARG A 104 -7.35 6.76 -31.90
C ARG A 104 -8.82 7.25 -31.92
N ARG A 105 -9.77 6.36 -32.25
CA ARG A 105 -11.21 6.63 -32.26
C ARG A 105 -11.88 6.62 -30.88
N THR A 106 -11.27 6.03 -29.85
CA THR A 106 -11.89 5.85 -28.52
C THR A 106 -11.21 6.63 -27.39
N GLN A 107 -9.95 7.06 -27.56
CA GLN A 107 -9.24 7.86 -26.56
C GLN A 107 -8.47 9.00 -27.25
N GLY A 108 -8.88 10.25 -27.01
CA GLY A 108 -8.23 11.41 -27.61
C GLY A 108 -6.80 11.65 -27.08
N GLU A 109 -6.02 12.47 -27.80
CA GLU A 109 -4.62 12.86 -27.53
C GLU A 109 -4.30 13.17 -26.06
N LYS A 110 -5.28 13.67 -25.30
CA LYS A 110 -5.14 13.98 -23.87
C LYS A 110 -4.86 12.76 -23.00
N VAL A 111 -5.34 11.58 -23.37
CA VAL A 111 -5.10 10.34 -22.61
C VAL A 111 -3.65 9.89 -22.77
N GLU A 112 -3.14 9.89 -24.02
CA GLU A 112 -1.75 9.56 -24.31
C GLU A 112 -0.77 10.47 -23.57
N ILE A 113 -1.06 11.78 -23.51
CA ILE A 113 -0.25 12.74 -22.74
C ILE A 113 -0.24 12.38 -21.25
N ILE A 114 -1.39 12.06 -20.65
CA ILE A 114 -1.48 11.69 -19.23
C ILE A 114 -0.67 10.41 -18.94
N SER A 115 -0.83 9.39 -19.76
CA SER A 115 -0.10 8.13 -19.66
C SER A 115 1.41 8.35 -19.75
N HIS A 116 1.86 9.17 -20.72
CA HIS A 116 3.27 9.50 -20.89
C HIS A 116 3.85 10.25 -19.68
N LEU A 117 3.11 11.24 -19.14
CA LEU A 117 3.53 11.98 -17.95
C LEU A 117 3.65 11.07 -16.72
N TRP A 118 2.71 10.15 -16.53
CA TRP A 118 2.75 9.18 -15.42
C TRP A 118 3.93 8.23 -15.55
N LYS A 119 4.14 7.66 -16.73
CA LYS A 119 5.30 6.81 -17.00
C LYS A 119 6.60 7.55 -16.69
N LYS A 120 6.77 8.78 -17.19
CA LYS A 120 7.95 9.59 -16.89
C LYS A 120 8.14 9.85 -15.40
N LYS A 121 7.04 10.08 -14.66
CA LYS A 121 7.06 10.31 -13.21
C LYS A 121 7.52 9.07 -12.43
N VAL A 122 6.95 7.90 -12.70
CA VAL A 122 7.27 6.65 -11.99
C VAL A 122 8.74 6.26 -12.24
N TYR A 123 9.11 6.10 -13.51
CA TYR A 123 10.48 5.71 -13.87
C TYR A 123 11.52 6.77 -13.48
N GLY A 124 11.13 8.05 -13.46
CA GLY A 124 12.00 9.13 -13.01
C GLY A 124 12.32 9.11 -11.51
N ARG A 125 11.39 8.63 -10.67
CA ARG A 125 11.55 8.55 -9.20
C ARG A 125 12.28 7.28 -8.75
N SER A 126 12.24 6.24 -9.56
CA SER A 126 12.71 4.89 -9.20
C SER A 126 13.94 4.44 -10.01
N ARG A 127 14.79 5.38 -10.44
CA ARG A 127 15.96 5.15 -11.33
C ARG A 127 16.98 4.12 -10.83
N GLY A 128 16.96 3.75 -9.54
CA GLY A 128 17.84 2.74 -8.96
C GLY A 128 17.23 1.35 -8.84
N LEU A 129 15.97 1.16 -9.21
CA LEU A 129 15.33 -0.16 -9.17
C LEU A 129 15.71 -0.99 -10.40
N ALA A 130 15.78 -2.30 -10.20
CA ALA A 130 15.86 -3.24 -11.31
C ALA A 130 14.66 -3.04 -12.23
N LEU A 131 14.89 -3.20 -13.53
CA LEU A 131 13.86 -3.18 -14.56
C LEU A 131 13.66 -4.63 -15.02
N LEU A 132 12.54 -5.23 -14.65
CA LEU A 132 12.28 -6.66 -14.86
C LEU A 132 11.12 -6.89 -15.82
N ASP A 133 11.27 -7.83 -16.74
CA ASP A 133 10.19 -8.30 -17.59
C ASP A 133 9.24 -9.27 -16.87
N VAL A 134 8.18 -9.70 -17.56
CA VAL A 134 7.17 -10.60 -17.00
C VAL A 134 7.73 -11.95 -16.56
N HIS A 135 8.73 -12.49 -17.26
CA HIS A 135 9.34 -13.78 -16.94
C HIS A 135 10.21 -13.67 -15.70
N GLN A 136 10.98 -12.60 -15.57
CA GLN A 136 11.80 -12.31 -14.40
C GLN A 136 10.93 -12.04 -13.17
N VAL A 137 9.83 -11.28 -13.32
CA VAL A 137 8.85 -11.06 -12.24
C VAL A 137 8.22 -12.40 -11.82
N ALA A 138 7.76 -13.22 -12.77
CA ALA A 138 7.20 -14.54 -12.48
C ALA A 138 8.19 -15.42 -11.70
N LYS A 139 9.44 -15.49 -12.16
CA LYS A 139 10.52 -16.25 -11.50
C LYS A 139 10.74 -15.75 -10.06
N ARG A 140 10.83 -14.43 -9.85
CA ARG A 140 11.06 -13.85 -8.52
C ARG A 140 9.92 -14.13 -7.54
N LEU A 141 8.67 -14.14 -8.02
CA LEU A 141 7.51 -14.50 -7.22
C LEU A 141 7.58 -15.97 -6.78
N GLN A 142 7.97 -16.87 -7.69
CA GLN A 142 8.13 -18.30 -7.39
C GLN A 142 9.28 -18.56 -6.40
N GLU A 143 10.44 -17.94 -6.61
CA GLU A 143 11.59 -18.01 -5.68
C GLU A 143 11.21 -17.49 -4.29
N SER A 144 10.36 -16.46 -4.24
CA SER A 144 9.83 -15.91 -2.99
C SER A 144 8.69 -16.74 -2.39
N SER A 145 8.44 -17.97 -2.88
CA SER A 145 7.38 -18.86 -2.39
C SER A 145 5.98 -18.22 -2.41
N ILE A 146 5.72 -17.31 -3.35
CA ILE A 146 4.37 -16.81 -3.61
C ILE A 146 3.60 -17.87 -4.38
N THR A 147 2.41 -18.21 -3.87
CA THR A 147 1.57 -19.27 -4.45
C THR A 147 0.11 -18.83 -4.53
N PRO A 148 -0.76 -19.60 -5.21
CA PRO A 148 -2.20 -19.37 -5.19
C PRO A 148 -2.87 -19.48 -3.81
N LYS A 149 -2.13 -19.91 -2.77
CA LYS A 149 -2.61 -19.95 -1.37
C LYS A 149 -2.17 -18.74 -0.54
N THR A 150 -1.20 -17.96 -1.02
CA THR A 150 -0.72 -16.74 -0.35
C THR A 150 -1.87 -15.76 -0.14
N ILE A 151 -1.88 -15.08 1.01
CA ILE A 151 -2.82 -14.00 1.31
C ILE A 151 -2.16 -12.66 1.00
N PHE A 152 -2.84 -11.82 0.24
CA PHE A 152 -2.42 -10.47 -0.09
C PHE A 152 -3.21 -9.44 0.71
N LEU A 153 -2.56 -8.38 1.13
CA LEU A 153 -3.15 -7.22 1.77
C LEU A 153 -2.80 -6.00 0.93
N ALA A 154 -3.79 -5.17 0.61
CA ALA A 154 -3.60 -3.96 -0.21
C ALA A 154 -4.25 -2.75 0.46
N TRP A 155 -3.57 -1.60 0.48
CA TRP A 155 -4.16 -0.35 0.96
C TRP A 155 -5.08 0.26 -0.10
N HIS A 156 -6.19 -0.42 -0.37
CA HIS A 156 -7.19 0.01 -1.33
C HIS A 156 -8.60 -0.38 -0.86
N VAL A 157 -9.63 0.06 -1.59
CA VAL A 157 -11.04 -0.35 -1.38
C VAL A 157 -11.40 -1.64 -2.10
N SER A 158 -10.50 -2.17 -2.92
CA SER A 158 -10.69 -3.36 -3.77
C SER A 158 -9.36 -4.08 -3.96
N CYS A 159 -9.37 -5.22 -4.66
CA CYS A 159 -8.18 -6.02 -4.95
C CYS A 159 -7.41 -5.55 -6.21
N ALA A 160 -7.47 -4.25 -6.54
CA ALA A 160 -6.97 -3.70 -7.80
C ALA A 160 -5.49 -4.03 -8.05
N ASP A 161 -4.62 -3.85 -7.03
CA ASP A 161 -3.19 -4.13 -7.17
C ASP A 161 -2.90 -5.59 -7.53
N LEU A 162 -3.58 -6.54 -6.86
CA LEU A 162 -3.46 -7.95 -7.19
C LEU A 162 -3.99 -8.25 -8.60
N GLN A 163 -5.12 -7.64 -8.99
CA GLN A 163 -5.71 -7.84 -10.31
C GLN A 163 -4.79 -7.33 -11.43
N ILE A 164 -4.16 -6.17 -11.25
CA ILE A 164 -3.24 -5.57 -12.21
C ILE A 164 -2.00 -6.44 -12.37
N LEU A 165 -1.34 -6.83 -11.28
CA LEU A 165 -0.16 -7.69 -11.34
C LEU A 165 -0.49 -9.07 -11.96
N ARG A 166 -1.64 -9.65 -11.61
CA ARG A 166 -2.11 -10.90 -12.22
C ARG A 166 -2.39 -10.75 -13.71
N GLY A 167 -2.96 -9.61 -14.13
CA GLY A 167 -3.17 -9.28 -15.54
C GLY A 167 -1.85 -9.17 -16.32
N PHE A 168 -0.85 -8.51 -15.74
CA PHE A 168 0.50 -8.43 -16.29
C PHE A 168 1.13 -9.82 -16.47
N LEU A 169 1.11 -10.66 -15.43
CA LEU A 169 1.62 -12.04 -15.50
C LEU A 169 0.90 -12.89 -16.56
N ALA A 170 -0.42 -12.73 -16.69
CA ALA A 170 -1.20 -13.48 -17.66
C ALA A 170 -0.82 -13.15 -19.11
N LYS A 171 -0.35 -11.93 -19.41
CA LYS A 171 0.18 -11.56 -20.73
C LYS A 171 1.43 -12.36 -21.09
N GLY A 172 2.28 -12.66 -20.11
CA GLY A 172 3.43 -13.56 -20.26
C GLY A 172 3.11 -15.06 -20.16
N GLY A 173 1.82 -15.44 -20.13
CA GLY A 173 1.38 -16.84 -20.02
C GLY A 173 1.25 -17.39 -18.60
N TYR A 174 1.56 -16.60 -17.55
CA TYR A 174 1.53 -17.07 -16.17
C TYR A 174 0.16 -16.81 -15.50
N ARG A 175 -0.64 -17.87 -15.35
CA ARG A 175 -2.00 -17.77 -14.77
C ARG A 175 -2.16 -18.35 -13.37
N ASN A 176 -1.19 -19.13 -12.91
CA ASN A 176 -1.29 -19.95 -11.69
C ASN A 176 -0.25 -19.61 -10.61
N ILE A 177 0.41 -18.46 -10.69
CA ILE A 177 1.36 -17.99 -9.65
C ILE A 177 0.62 -17.27 -8.52
N LEU A 178 -0.18 -16.27 -8.89
CA LEU A 178 -0.88 -15.42 -7.94
C LEU A 178 -2.25 -15.99 -7.57
N PRO A 179 -2.76 -15.69 -6.37
CA PRO A 179 -4.06 -16.14 -5.95
C PRO A 179 -5.22 -15.39 -6.64
N LYS A 180 -6.43 -15.91 -6.46
CA LYS A 180 -7.68 -15.23 -6.79
C LYS A 180 -8.01 -14.15 -5.75
N ASP A 181 -8.92 -13.24 -6.09
CA ASP A 181 -9.29 -12.08 -5.27
C ASP A 181 -9.79 -12.45 -3.87
N ARG A 182 -10.36 -13.65 -3.70
CA ARG A 182 -10.76 -14.20 -2.40
C ARG A 182 -9.61 -14.32 -1.38
N ASN A 183 -8.35 -14.28 -1.81
CA ASN A 183 -7.17 -14.26 -0.95
C ASN A 183 -6.51 -12.88 -0.91
N CYS A 184 -7.21 -11.83 -1.33
CA CYS A 184 -6.76 -10.45 -1.19
C CYS A 184 -7.71 -9.70 -0.26
N PHE A 185 -7.17 -9.08 0.79
CA PHE A 185 -7.93 -8.24 1.69
C PHE A 185 -7.63 -6.76 1.40
N PRO A 186 -8.59 -5.99 0.88
CA PRO A 186 -8.50 -4.54 0.88
C PRO A 186 -8.58 -4.03 2.32
N LEU A 187 -7.61 -3.20 2.73
CA LEU A 187 -7.49 -2.71 4.11
C LEU A 187 -8.39 -1.49 4.38
N ILE A 188 -8.67 -0.65 3.38
CA ILE A 188 -9.48 0.58 3.58
C ILE A 188 -10.87 0.28 4.15
N PRO A 189 -11.61 -0.75 3.68
CA PRO A 189 -12.90 -1.11 4.26
C PRO A 189 -12.82 -1.47 5.74
N LEU A 190 -11.76 -2.18 6.17
CA LEU A 190 -11.57 -2.54 7.59
C LEU A 190 -11.38 -1.31 8.47
N PHE A 191 -10.64 -0.31 7.99
CA PHE A 191 -10.50 0.97 8.69
C PHE A 191 -11.80 1.78 8.68
N ARG A 192 -12.50 1.83 7.54
CA ARG A 192 -13.67 2.68 7.34
C ARG A 192 -14.81 2.37 8.31
N GLU A 193 -14.98 1.11 8.70
CA GLU A 193 -16.01 0.73 9.68
C GLU A 193 -15.72 1.26 11.10
N ASN A 194 -14.47 1.58 11.41
CA ASN A 194 -14.05 1.97 12.75
C ASN A 194 -13.72 3.46 12.90
N VAL A 195 -13.76 4.24 11.81
CA VAL A 195 -13.53 5.68 11.82
C VAL A 195 -14.78 6.45 11.39
N PRO A 196 -15.00 7.70 11.84
CA PRO A 196 -16.15 8.49 11.45
C PRO A 196 -16.31 8.58 9.92
N LYS A 197 -17.47 8.14 9.42
CA LYS A 197 -17.79 8.12 7.98
C LYS A 197 -17.80 9.55 7.43
N GLY A 198 -17.16 9.74 6.27
CA GLY A 198 -17.08 11.05 5.59
C GLY A 198 -16.16 12.08 6.24
N CYS A 199 -15.80 11.94 7.52
CA CYS A 199 -14.96 12.92 8.24
C CYS A 199 -13.47 12.56 8.24
N PHE A 200 -13.12 11.28 8.20
CA PHE A 200 -11.72 10.85 8.24
C PHE A 200 -11.24 10.32 6.87
N PRO A 201 -10.30 11.00 6.18
CA PRO A 201 -9.74 10.54 4.91
C PRO A 201 -8.81 9.34 5.14
N LEU A 202 -8.95 8.30 4.30
CA LEU A 202 -8.13 7.07 4.34
C LEU A 202 -7.13 6.99 3.19
N ARG A 203 -6.74 8.14 2.62
CA ARG A 203 -5.60 8.18 1.71
C ARG A 203 -4.35 7.89 2.53
N LEU A 204 -3.46 7.05 1.99
CA LEU A 204 -2.26 6.62 2.71
C LEU A 204 -1.39 7.80 3.16
N GLU A 205 -1.21 8.76 2.26
CA GLU A 205 -0.50 10.04 2.49
C GLU A 205 -1.06 10.89 3.65
N ILE A 206 -2.29 10.60 4.12
CA ILE A 206 -2.94 11.31 5.23
C ILE A 206 -2.99 10.45 6.48
N VAL A 207 -3.47 9.21 6.39
CA VAL A 207 -3.61 8.34 7.58
C VAL A 207 -2.25 7.94 8.14
N TYR A 208 -1.24 7.72 7.28
CA TYR A 208 0.07 7.30 7.70
C TYR A 208 0.75 8.33 8.63
N PRO A 209 0.86 9.63 8.28
CA PRO A 209 1.44 10.61 9.20
C PRO A 209 0.56 10.88 10.44
N VAL A 210 -0.74 10.55 10.44
CA VAL A 210 -1.55 10.59 11.67
C VAL A 210 -1.14 9.47 12.64
N MET A 211 -0.89 8.26 12.11
CA MET A 211 -0.51 7.10 12.92
C MET A 211 0.98 7.09 13.28
N PHE A 212 1.84 7.53 12.36
CA PHE A 212 3.30 7.47 12.44
C PHE A 212 3.95 8.83 12.10
N PRO A 213 3.64 9.93 12.82
CA PRO A 213 4.03 11.30 12.45
C PRO A 213 5.54 11.57 12.36
N ARG A 214 6.38 10.71 12.95
CA ARG A 214 7.84 10.84 12.97
C ARG A 214 8.56 9.78 12.13
N SER A 215 7.81 9.01 11.33
CA SER A 215 8.40 8.01 10.46
C SER A 215 9.08 8.68 9.26
N ASP A 216 10.29 8.23 8.93
CA ASP A 216 11.05 8.64 7.75
C ASP A 216 10.38 8.21 6.43
N LEU A 217 9.28 7.45 6.49
CA LEU A 217 8.48 7.13 5.32
C LEU A 217 7.47 8.24 4.98
N CYS A 218 7.19 9.19 5.89
CA CYS A 218 6.22 10.25 5.64
C CYS A 218 6.63 11.14 4.46
N GLY A 219 5.68 11.47 3.58
CA GLY A 219 5.93 12.33 2.42
C GLY A 219 6.62 11.64 1.23
N HIS A 220 6.94 10.35 1.35
CA HIS A 220 7.59 9.57 0.29
C HIS A 220 6.62 8.66 -0.49
N ASN A 221 5.30 8.94 -0.42
CA ASN A 221 4.24 8.24 -1.13
C ASN A 221 4.40 8.28 -2.66
N HIS A 222 3.67 7.38 -3.34
CA HIS A 222 3.75 7.11 -4.78
C HIS A 222 5.08 6.46 -5.18
N ARG A 223 5.50 5.51 -4.35
CA ARG A 223 6.63 4.61 -4.54
C ARG A 223 6.22 3.28 -3.94
N ALA A 224 6.06 2.25 -4.75
CA ALA A 224 5.37 1.02 -4.36
C ALA A 224 5.97 0.42 -3.08
N LEU A 225 7.29 0.36 -2.96
CA LEU A 225 7.92 -0.18 -1.73
C LEU A 225 7.67 0.69 -0.49
N VAL A 226 7.66 2.01 -0.63
CA VAL A 226 7.37 2.91 0.50
C VAL A 226 5.92 2.71 0.93
N ASP A 227 4.99 2.71 -0.01
CA ASP A 227 3.57 2.55 0.26
C ASP A 227 3.28 1.14 0.85
N CYS A 228 3.96 0.08 0.39
CA CYS A 228 3.95 -1.24 1.04
C CYS A 228 4.36 -1.18 2.50
N LYS A 229 5.49 -0.52 2.82
CA LYS A 229 5.99 -0.40 4.20
C LYS A 229 5.05 0.40 5.07
N GLN A 230 4.49 1.49 4.53
CA GLN A 230 3.48 2.28 5.22
C GLN A 230 2.22 1.45 5.48
N ALA A 231 1.73 0.71 4.48
CA ALA A 231 0.58 -0.18 4.58
C ALA A 231 0.81 -1.33 5.58
N ARG A 232 2.02 -1.89 5.67
CA ARG A 232 2.37 -2.87 6.71
C ARG A 232 2.24 -2.28 8.11
N ASN A 233 2.82 -1.10 8.34
CA ASN A 233 2.80 -0.46 9.66
C ASN A 233 1.37 -0.14 10.11
N ILE A 234 0.54 0.42 9.23
CA ILE A 234 -0.87 0.69 9.58
C ILE A 234 -1.68 -0.60 9.75
N CYS A 235 -1.36 -1.65 9.01
CA CYS A 235 -1.99 -2.96 9.18
C CYS A 235 -1.62 -3.60 10.53
N ASN A 236 -0.38 -3.44 11.00
CA ASN A 236 0.00 -3.82 12.37
C ASN A 236 -0.78 -3.00 13.41
N GLY A 237 -0.93 -1.68 13.18
CA GLY A 237 -1.77 -0.84 14.02
C GLY A 237 -3.23 -1.29 14.05
N LEU A 238 -3.80 -1.70 12.91
CA LEU A 238 -5.15 -2.27 12.84
C LEU A 238 -5.30 -3.50 13.73
N ASP A 239 -4.31 -4.39 13.69
CA ASP A 239 -4.33 -5.59 14.52
C ASP A 239 -4.28 -5.24 16.01
N ASP A 240 -3.51 -4.22 16.41
CA ASP A 240 -3.53 -3.70 17.78
C ASP A 240 -4.86 -3.04 18.15
N PHE A 241 -5.48 -2.29 17.23
CA PHE A 241 -6.77 -1.63 17.49
C PHE A 241 -7.90 -2.63 17.70
N CYS A 242 -7.83 -3.80 17.07
CA CYS A 242 -8.80 -4.89 17.25
C CYS A 242 -8.56 -5.68 18.57
N GLU A 243 -7.57 -5.32 19.39
CA GLU A 243 -7.42 -5.80 20.78
C GLU A 243 -8.11 -4.87 21.81
N PRO A 244 -8.52 -5.38 22.99
CA PRO A 244 -8.94 -4.56 24.12
C PRO A 244 -7.98 -3.41 24.41
N VAL A 245 -8.49 -2.22 24.72
CA VAL A 245 -7.67 -1.00 24.84
C VAL A 245 -6.54 -1.16 25.86
N GLU A 246 -6.85 -1.81 26.98
CA GLU A 246 -5.95 -2.13 28.09
C GLU A 246 -4.89 -3.19 27.77
N SER A 247 -5.08 -4.03 26.74
CA SER A 247 -4.12 -5.07 26.36
C SER A 247 -3.20 -4.68 25.20
N ARG A 248 -3.42 -3.51 24.59
CA ARG A 248 -2.64 -3.11 23.40
C ARG A 248 -1.20 -2.78 23.77
N GLY A 249 -0.28 -3.19 22.89
CA GLY A 249 1.14 -2.88 23.01
C GLY A 249 1.43 -1.37 22.95
N LYS A 250 2.68 -0.99 23.13
CA LYS A 250 3.12 0.41 23.05
C LYS A 250 3.45 0.85 21.61
N GLU A 251 3.69 -0.10 20.73
CA GLU A 251 4.29 0.12 19.41
C GLU A 251 3.38 0.84 18.41
N TRP A 252 2.05 0.79 18.58
CA TRP A 252 1.08 1.49 17.72
C TRP A 252 0.90 2.99 18.03
N GLN A 253 1.50 3.53 19.11
CA GLN A 253 1.42 4.96 19.47
C GLN A 253 2.79 5.66 19.46
N PRO A 254 3.46 5.80 18.31
CA PRO A 254 4.76 6.48 18.24
C PRO A 254 4.69 7.97 18.65
N ALA A 255 3.49 8.57 18.67
CA ALA A 255 3.28 9.95 19.13
C ALA A 255 3.37 10.12 20.66
N LYS A 256 3.04 9.10 21.47
CA LYS A 256 3.06 9.20 22.94
C LYS A 256 4.42 8.97 23.58
N PHE A 257 5.38 8.43 22.83
CA PHE A 257 6.77 8.36 23.27
C PHE A 257 7.44 9.70 23.01
N VAL A 258 7.35 10.56 24.02
CA VAL A 258 8.37 11.58 24.29
C VAL A 258 9.71 10.85 24.13
N LYS A 259 10.59 11.31 23.23
CA LYS A 259 11.99 10.88 23.28
C LYS A 259 12.38 11.05 24.74
N GLU A 260 12.83 10.01 25.43
CA GLU A 260 13.64 10.22 26.62
C GLU A 260 14.59 11.34 26.25
N ALA A 261 14.43 12.47 26.96
CA ALA A 261 15.13 13.69 26.62
C ALA A 261 16.59 13.27 26.48
N GLN A 262 17.16 13.51 25.30
CA GLN A 262 18.58 13.37 25.08
C GLN A 262 19.21 14.38 26.06
N ARG A 263 19.52 13.89 27.27
CA ARG A 263 20.06 14.69 28.35
C ARG A 263 21.53 14.89 28.01
N CYS A 264 21.75 16.00 27.32
CA CYS A 264 23.00 16.73 27.19
C CYS A 264 24.12 16.10 26.34
N ILE A 265 24.83 16.99 25.65
CA ILE A 265 25.99 16.78 24.79
C ILE A 265 27.30 16.60 25.60
N VAL A 266 27.23 16.51 26.94
CA VAL A 266 28.44 16.60 27.79
C VAL A 266 29.19 15.28 28.00
N ASP A 267 28.64 14.13 27.60
CA ASP A 267 29.28 12.83 27.86
C ASP A 267 30.28 12.39 26.77
N TYR A 268 30.74 13.30 25.90
CA TYR A 268 31.80 13.02 24.92
C TYR A 268 33.20 13.49 25.34
N LEU A 269 33.36 13.97 26.58
CA LEU A 269 34.66 14.32 27.15
C LEU A 269 34.76 13.84 28.61
N ALA A 270 34.91 12.53 28.79
CA ALA A 270 35.53 11.91 29.98
C ALA A 270 36.22 10.61 29.56
#